data_AF-A0A0C2FNR3-F1
#
_entry.id   AF-A0A0C2FNR3-F1
#
_cell.length_a   1.000
_cell.length_b   1.000
_cell.length_c   1.000
_cell.angle_alpha   90.00
_cell.angle_beta   90.00
_cell.angle_gamma   90.00
#
_symmetry.space_group_name_H-M   'P 1'
#
loop_
_entity.id
_entity.type
_entity.pdbx_description
1 polymer ?
#
loop_
_entity_poly.entity_id
_entity_poly.type
_entity_poly.pdbx_seq_one_letter_code
_entity_poly.pdbx_strand_id
1 'polypeptide(L)'
;MFGKKLLKTNINRLFDACSDRRTESEHCRIIEGILVLGDPRNRNLPNLEEVYGSVILSRSELERLPHMPKLKKIQYEEHFESPVITIVDNPNLKSIAELAKVEDIVLGSWEPSVVIRNNSKLCIEPEIMQTSFVNKYASHIMECGSKGGSRDPNSENSPPDA
;
A
#
# COMPACT_ATOMS: atom_id res chain seq x y z
N MET A 1 46.36 -14.22 -11.33
CA MET A 1 45.14 -14.13 -10.52
C MET A 1 44.73 -12.67 -10.42
N PHE A 2 43.65 -12.27 -11.08
CA PHE A 2 42.80 -11.14 -10.71
C PHE A 2 41.41 -11.48 -11.25
N GLY A 3 40.44 -11.62 -10.35
CA GLY A 3 39.07 -11.94 -10.69
C GLY A 3 38.32 -10.75 -11.28
N LYS A 4 37.18 -11.03 -11.91
CA LYS A 4 35.85 -10.87 -11.30
C LYS A 4 34.80 -11.43 -12.27
N LYS A 5 33.85 -12.17 -11.70
CA LYS A 5 32.58 -12.58 -12.30
C LYS A 5 31.83 -11.36 -12.85
N LEU A 6 31.42 -11.41 -14.12
CA LEU A 6 30.33 -10.65 -14.74
C LEU A 6 29.87 -11.51 -15.93
N LEU A 7 28.60 -11.81 -16.22
CA LEU A 7 27.30 -11.40 -15.71
C LEU A 7 26.41 -12.65 -15.69
N LYS A 8 25.61 -12.83 -14.63
CA LYS A 8 24.57 -13.87 -14.59
C LYS A 8 23.29 -13.28 -14.03
N THR A 9 22.68 -12.34 -14.75
CA THR A 9 21.31 -11.87 -14.50
C THR A 9 20.85 -11.08 -15.73
N ASN A 10 19.57 -11.14 -16.07
CA ASN A 10 18.89 -10.46 -17.20
C ASN A 10 18.74 -11.23 -18.53
N ILE A 11 18.03 -12.35 -18.51
CA ILE A 11 17.30 -12.81 -19.71
C ILE A 11 15.79 -12.89 -19.47
N ASN A 12 15.32 -12.95 -18.21
CA ASN A 12 13.88 -13.06 -17.89
C ASN A 12 13.17 -11.74 -17.50
N ARG A 13 13.86 -10.59 -17.50
CA ARG A 13 13.25 -9.29 -17.14
C ARG A 13 12.54 -8.57 -18.30
N LEU A 14 12.77 -9.00 -19.54
CA LEU A 14 12.41 -8.21 -20.73
C LEU A 14 10.99 -8.40 -21.24
N PHE A 15 10.21 -9.35 -20.73
CA PHE A 15 8.90 -9.70 -21.32
C PHE A 15 7.67 -9.36 -20.47
N ASP A 16 7.83 -8.94 -19.21
CA ASP A 16 6.70 -8.72 -18.29
C ASP A 16 6.71 -7.32 -17.61
N ALA A 17 7.51 -6.39 -18.13
CA ALA A 17 7.62 -5.02 -17.62
C ALA A 17 6.74 -4.04 -18.42
N CYS A 18 5.97 -3.23 -17.72
CA CYS A 18 5.03 -2.29 -18.29
C CYS A 18 5.35 -0.87 -17.85
N SER A 19 5.31 0.07 -18.80
CA SER A 19 5.50 1.50 -18.51
C SER A 19 4.15 2.22 -18.31
N ASP A 20 4.22 3.53 -18.11
CA ASP A 20 3.05 4.42 -18.05
C ASP A 20 2.20 4.46 -19.33
N ARG A 21 2.73 3.96 -20.46
CA ARG A 21 2.00 3.89 -21.75
C ARG A 21 1.09 2.68 -21.88
N ARG A 22 1.04 1.79 -20.88
CA ARG A 22 0.21 0.58 -20.90
C ARG A 22 -1.28 0.90 -20.93
N THR A 23 -2.05 0.09 -21.67
CA THR A 23 -3.52 0.15 -21.76
C THR A 23 -4.21 -0.79 -20.77
N GLU A 24 -3.52 -1.85 -20.37
CA GLU A 24 -3.96 -2.85 -19.40
C GLU A 24 -2.75 -3.33 -18.59
N SER A 25 -2.98 -3.86 -17.38
CA SER A 25 -1.90 -4.22 -16.45
C SER A 25 -1.94 -5.66 -15.94
N GLU A 26 -2.90 -6.47 -16.41
CA GLU A 26 -3.13 -7.81 -15.88
C GLU A 26 -1.95 -8.77 -16.14
N HIS A 27 -1.25 -8.60 -17.25
CA HIS A 27 -0.07 -9.37 -17.63
C HIS A 27 1.23 -8.82 -17.02
N CYS A 28 1.22 -7.61 -16.46
CA CYS A 28 2.41 -6.96 -15.97
C CYS A 28 2.90 -7.61 -14.68
N ARG A 29 4.17 -8.00 -14.64
CA ARG A 29 4.86 -8.40 -13.41
C ARG A 29 5.66 -7.26 -12.82
N ILE A 30 6.12 -6.34 -13.66
CA ILE A 30 6.84 -5.14 -13.24
C ILE A 30 6.11 -3.93 -13.81
N ILE A 31 5.90 -2.90 -12.99
CA ILE A 31 5.43 -1.59 -13.45
C ILE A 31 6.52 -0.56 -13.19
N GLU A 32 6.94 0.13 -14.25
CA GLU A 32 7.85 1.26 -14.20
C GLU A 32 7.04 2.55 -14.38
N GLY A 33 7.10 3.45 -13.40
CA GLY A 33 6.33 4.69 -13.36
C GLY A 33 5.17 4.67 -12.36
N ILE A 34 4.17 5.53 -12.58
CA ILE A 34 3.12 5.79 -11.60
C ILE A 34 2.03 4.71 -11.69
N LEU A 35 1.80 4.02 -10.58
CA LEU A 35 0.69 3.10 -10.40
C LEU A 35 -0.50 3.81 -9.75
N VAL A 36 -1.45 4.27 -10.57
CA VAL A 36 -2.72 4.84 -10.10
C VAL A 36 -3.74 3.71 -9.88
N LEU A 37 -4.00 3.34 -8.63
CA LEU A 37 -4.85 2.19 -8.27
C LEU A 37 -6.33 2.37 -8.67
N GLY A 38 -6.80 3.61 -8.79
CA GLY A 38 -8.17 3.93 -9.25
C GLY A 38 -8.35 3.90 -10.77
N ASP A 39 -7.28 3.73 -11.54
CA ASP A 39 -7.32 3.75 -13.00
C ASP A 39 -7.90 2.43 -13.56
N PRO A 40 -8.85 2.46 -14.52
CA PRO A 40 -9.40 1.27 -15.15
C PRO A 40 -8.37 0.24 -15.64
N ARG A 41 -7.18 0.68 -16.08
CA ARG A 41 -6.11 -0.24 -16.53
C ARG A 41 -5.47 -1.08 -15.41
N ASN A 42 -5.70 -0.71 -14.16
CA ASN A 42 -5.10 -1.31 -12.97
C ASN A 42 -6.14 -2.04 -12.10
N ARG A 43 -7.35 -2.31 -12.61
CA ARG A 43 -8.43 -2.97 -11.86
C ARG A 43 -8.06 -4.36 -11.32
N ASN A 44 -7.18 -5.06 -12.01
CA ASN A 44 -6.68 -6.37 -11.61
C ASN A 44 -5.18 -6.46 -11.92
N LEU A 45 -4.39 -6.91 -10.95
CA LEU A 45 -2.92 -6.96 -11.00
C LEU A 45 -2.40 -8.30 -10.46
N PRO A 46 -2.91 -9.45 -10.96
CA PRO A 46 -2.66 -10.76 -10.35
C PRO A 46 -1.21 -11.23 -10.48
N ASN A 47 -0.47 -10.64 -11.44
CA ASN A 47 0.91 -10.96 -11.74
C ASN A 47 1.89 -9.92 -11.22
N LEU A 48 1.41 -8.76 -10.75
CA LEU A 48 2.28 -7.67 -10.34
C LEU A 48 3.13 -8.09 -9.15
N GLU A 49 4.45 -8.04 -9.32
CA GLU A 49 5.44 -8.35 -8.30
C GLU A 49 6.14 -7.10 -7.80
N GLU A 50 6.46 -6.16 -8.70
CA GLU A 50 7.35 -5.03 -8.40
C GLU A 50 6.84 -3.74 -9.04
N VAL A 51 6.89 -2.64 -8.28
CA VAL A 51 6.64 -1.29 -8.76
C VAL A 51 7.92 -0.47 -8.60
N TYR A 52 8.45 0.02 -9.71
CA TYR A 52 9.54 0.99 -9.77
C TYR A 52 8.94 2.37 -10.05
N GLY A 53 8.47 3.04 -9.01
CA GLY A 53 7.63 4.22 -9.13
C GLY A 53 6.84 4.54 -7.87
N SER A 54 5.85 5.41 -8.01
CA SER A 54 4.90 5.75 -6.94
C SER A 54 3.59 4.98 -7.07
N VAL A 55 2.98 4.65 -5.95
CA VAL A 55 1.65 4.01 -5.86
C VAL A 55 0.66 5.01 -5.30
N ILE A 56 -0.38 5.33 -6.06
CA ILE A 56 -1.31 6.41 -5.75
C ILE A 56 -2.76 5.91 -5.80
N LEU A 57 -3.50 6.18 -4.73
CA LEU A 57 -4.95 6.15 -4.69
C LEU A 57 -5.45 7.44 -4.02
N SER A 58 -6.11 8.30 -4.80
CA SER A 58 -6.65 9.56 -4.30
C SER A 58 -8.04 9.82 -4.83
N ARG A 59 -8.94 10.32 -3.97
CA ARG A 59 -10.31 10.75 -4.34
C ARG A 59 -11.05 9.68 -5.15
N SER A 60 -10.93 8.43 -4.70
CA SER A 60 -11.51 7.27 -5.36
C SER A 60 -12.72 6.73 -4.62
N GLU A 61 -13.65 6.16 -5.40
CA GLU A 61 -14.83 5.45 -4.91
C GLU A 61 -14.58 3.95 -4.64
N LEU A 62 -13.33 3.49 -4.82
CA LEU A 62 -12.97 2.10 -4.56
C LEU A 62 -13.16 1.73 -3.08
N GLU A 63 -13.85 0.62 -2.83
CA GLU A 63 -13.96 0.07 -1.47
C GLU A 63 -12.73 -0.72 -1.05
N ARG A 64 -11.99 -1.28 -2.01
CA ARG A 64 -10.82 -2.12 -1.80
C ARG A 64 -9.77 -1.78 -2.84
N LEU A 65 -8.50 -1.95 -2.49
CA LEU A 65 -7.41 -1.86 -3.45
C LEU A 65 -7.53 -2.97 -4.51
N PRO A 66 -7.02 -2.75 -5.74
CA PRO A 66 -6.90 -3.82 -6.72
C PRO A 66 -6.14 -5.02 -6.14
N HIS A 67 -6.54 -6.22 -6.55
CA HIS A 67 -5.92 -7.44 -6.07
C HIS A 67 -4.47 -7.55 -6.60
N MET A 68 -3.50 -7.65 -5.69
CA MET A 68 -2.05 -7.62 -5.96
C MET A 68 -1.33 -8.70 -5.13
N PRO A 69 -1.71 -9.99 -5.27
CA PRO A 69 -1.28 -11.06 -4.36
C PRO A 69 0.22 -11.35 -4.40
N LYS A 70 0.92 -10.93 -5.46
CA LYS A 70 2.36 -11.18 -5.66
C LYS A 70 3.21 -9.94 -5.41
N LEU A 71 2.60 -8.79 -5.10
CA LEU A 71 3.32 -7.54 -4.92
C LEU A 71 4.19 -7.64 -3.67
N LYS A 72 5.50 -7.62 -3.90
CA LYS A 72 6.52 -7.81 -2.85
C LYS A 72 7.40 -6.58 -2.70
N LYS A 73 7.47 -5.73 -3.73
CA LYS A 73 8.39 -4.59 -3.76
C LYS A 73 7.78 -3.32 -4.35
N ILE A 74 8.00 -2.21 -3.64
CA ILE A 74 7.77 -0.85 -4.15
C ILE A 74 9.06 -0.07 -3.95
N GLN A 75 9.62 0.45 -5.03
CA GLN A 75 10.88 1.18 -5.02
C GLN A 75 10.75 2.47 -5.80
N TYR A 76 11.21 3.57 -5.20
CA TYR A 76 11.29 4.85 -5.85
C TYR A 76 12.70 5.43 -5.68
N GLU A 77 13.49 5.41 -6.76
CA GLU A 77 14.89 5.85 -6.76
C GLU A 77 15.06 7.34 -7.13
N GLU A 78 14.01 8.02 -7.58
CA GLU A 78 14.13 9.39 -8.10
C GLU A 78 14.01 10.47 -7.00
N HIS A 79 14.68 11.60 -7.25
CA HIS A 79 14.71 12.80 -6.38
C HIS A 79 13.43 13.65 -6.41
N PHE A 80 12.27 13.07 -6.73
CA PHE A 80 11.02 13.85 -6.74
C PHE A 80 10.49 14.06 -5.32
N GLU A 81 9.92 15.24 -5.07
CA GLU A 81 9.31 15.68 -3.81
C GLU A 81 8.00 14.95 -3.46
N SER A 82 7.78 13.75 -4.01
CA SER A 82 6.51 13.01 -3.91
C SER A 82 6.66 11.75 -3.06
N PRO A 83 5.66 11.43 -2.20
CA PRO A 83 5.65 10.18 -1.45
C PRO A 83 5.63 8.96 -2.40
N VAL A 84 6.31 7.89 -1.98
CA VAL A 84 6.33 6.60 -2.69
C VAL A 84 4.95 5.95 -2.69
N ILE A 85 4.20 6.08 -1.60
CA ILE A 85 2.82 5.58 -1.48
C ILE A 85 1.92 6.71 -1.00
N THR A 86 0.83 6.97 -1.72
CA THR A 86 -0.17 7.98 -1.37
C THR A 86 -1.58 7.37 -1.41
N ILE A 87 -2.23 7.25 -0.25
CA ILE A 87 -3.62 6.77 -0.10
C ILE A 87 -4.44 7.84 0.64
N VAL A 88 -5.09 8.74 -0.11
CA VAL A 88 -5.71 9.95 0.47
C VAL A 88 -7.11 10.23 -0.01
N ASP A 89 -7.98 10.67 0.89
CA ASP A 89 -9.32 11.17 0.58
C ASP A 89 -10.21 10.14 -0.16
N ASN A 90 -10.15 8.86 0.23
CA ASN A 90 -10.98 7.79 -0.33
C ASN A 90 -12.10 7.42 0.66
N PRO A 91 -13.31 7.99 0.53
CA PRO A 91 -14.36 7.88 1.55
C PRO A 91 -14.91 6.46 1.72
N ASN A 92 -14.77 5.63 0.68
CA ASN A 92 -15.30 4.27 0.63
C ASN A 92 -14.25 3.19 0.88
N LEU A 93 -12.96 3.53 0.91
CA LEU A 93 -11.89 2.56 1.11
C LEU A 93 -11.98 1.93 2.51
N LYS A 94 -12.02 0.61 2.56
CA LYS A 94 -12.18 -0.17 3.81
C LYS A 94 -10.90 -0.85 4.26
N SER A 95 -9.98 -1.13 3.35
CA SER A 95 -8.82 -1.99 3.60
C SER A 95 -7.59 -1.57 2.81
N ILE A 96 -6.41 -1.77 3.40
CA ILE A 96 -5.11 -1.67 2.73
C ILE A 96 -4.33 -3.00 2.76
N ALA A 97 -5.01 -4.13 2.94
CA ALA A 97 -4.38 -5.45 3.12
C ALA A 97 -3.43 -5.86 1.98
N GLU A 98 -3.68 -5.41 0.75
CA GLU A 98 -2.80 -5.65 -0.40
C GLU A 98 -1.43 -4.96 -0.27
N LEU A 99 -1.37 -3.81 0.41
CA LEU A 99 -0.10 -3.09 0.67
C LEU A 99 0.58 -3.59 1.95
N ALA A 100 -0.18 -4.05 2.94
CA ALA A 100 0.37 -4.53 4.21
C ALA A 100 1.29 -5.77 4.05
N LYS A 101 1.18 -6.47 2.93
CA LYS A 101 1.98 -7.66 2.58
C LYS A 101 3.29 -7.32 1.88
N VAL A 102 3.51 -6.06 1.50
CA VAL A 102 4.72 -5.65 0.79
C VAL A 102 5.92 -5.74 1.74
N GLU A 103 6.92 -6.53 1.35
CA GLU A 103 8.09 -6.83 2.17
C GLU A 103 9.16 -5.74 2.04
N ASP A 104 9.37 -5.23 0.82
CA ASP A 104 10.45 -4.29 0.49
C ASP A 104 9.87 -2.96 -0.01
N ILE A 105 10.00 -1.93 0.82
CA ILE A 105 9.66 -0.55 0.46
C ILE A 105 10.96 0.26 0.49
N VAL A 106 11.51 0.49 -0.68
CA VAL A 106 12.74 1.27 -0.86
C VAL A 106 12.36 2.73 -1.09
N LEU A 107 12.69 3.55 -0.10
CA LEU A 107 12.33 4.96 -0.06
C LEU A 107 13.43 5.85 -0.63
N GLY A 108 13.02 6.87 -1.36
CA GLY A 108 13.88 8.01 -1.69
C GLY A 108 14.22 8.84 -0.45
N SER A 109 15.06 9.86 -0.64
CA SER A 109 15.63 10.68 0.44
C SER A 109 14.65 11.64 1.13
N TRP A 110 13.37 11.64 0.77
CA TRP A 110 12.38 12.65 1.17
C TRP A 110 11.28 12.10 2.09
N GLU A 111 10.85 12.91 3.06
CA GLU A 111 9.72 12.62 3.95
C GLU A 111 8.55 13.62 3.77
N PRO A 112 7.28 13.17 3.90
CA PRO A 112 6.86 11.81 4.21
C PRO A 112 6.91 10.89 2.99
N SER A 113 7.48 9.71 3.19
CA SER A 113 7.72 8.71 2.16
C SER A 113 6.49 7.83 1.87
N VAL A 114 5.57 7.72 2.83
CA VAL A 114 4.25 7.09 2.70
C VAL A 114 3.21 7.98 3.38
N VAL A 115 2.08 8.24 2.72
CA VAL A 115 1.01 9.10 3.22
C VAL A 115 -0.33 8.38 3.14
N ILE A 116 -0.95 8.14 4.30
CA ILE A 116 -2.29 7.54 4.41
C ILE A 116 -3.16 8.41 5.32
N ARG A 117 -4.14 9.13 4.76
CA ARG A 117 -5.01 10.05 5.53
C ARG A 117 -6.38 10.25 4.91
N ASN A 118 -7.34 10.70 5.72
CA ASN A 118 -8.69 11.08 5.28
C ASN A 118 -9.46 9.94 4.57
N ASN A 119 -9.25 8.69 4.98
CA ASN A 119 -10.01 7.54 4.46
C ASN A 119 -11.00 7.10 5.56
N SER A 120 -12.20 7.69 5.57
CA SER A 120 -13.13 7.63 6.73
C SER A 120 -13.62 6.24 7.11
N LYS A 121 -13.65 5.30 6.16
CA LYS A 121 -14.07 3.90 6.39
C LYS A 121 -12.89 2.93 6.50
N LEU A 122 -11.66 3.42 6.40
CA LEU A 122 -10.48 2.58 6.45
C LEU A 122 -10.21 2.16 7.89
N CYS A 123 -10.06 0.86 8.08
CA CYS A 123 -9.57 0.26 9.31
C CYS A 123 -8.55 -0.83 8.95
N ILE A 124 -7.79 -1.31 9.93
CA ILE A 124 -6.81 -2.38 9.75
C ILE A 124 -7.39 -3.70 10.23
N GLU A 125 -7.39 -4.72 9.38
CA GLU A 125 -7.85 -6.04 9.79
C GLU A 125 -6.91 -6.67 10.84
N PRO A 126 -7.45 -7.38 11.86
CA PRO A 126 -6.64 -7.96 12.93
C PRO A 126 -5.48 -8.84 12.42
N GLU A 127 -5.69 -9.54 11.30
CA GLU A 127 -4.72 -10.46 10.70
C GLU A 127 -3.46 -9.75 10.18
N ILE A 128 -3.53 -8.45 9.87
CA ILE A 128 -2.42 -7.67 9.33
C ILE A 128 -1.90 -6.58 10.28
N MET A 129 -2.53 -6.43 11.46
CA MET A 129 -2.17 -5.41 12.45
C MET A 129 -0.68 -5.43 12.84
N GLN A 130 -0.07 -6.62 12.89
CA GLN A 130 1.31 -6.79 13.34
C GLN A 130 2.33 -6.76 12.20
N THR A 131 1.92 -6.46 10.96
CA THR A 131 2.85 -6.35 9.84
C THR A 131 3.80 -5.16 10.00
N SER A 132 5.01 -5.27 9.48
CA SER A 132 6.01 -4.19 9.48
C SER A 132 5.47 -2.94 8.78
N PHE A 133 4.73 -3.13 7.69
CA PHE A 133 4.05 -2.06 6.96
C PHE A 133 3.11 -1.27 7.86
N VAL A 134 2.17 -1.97 8.53
CA VAL A 134 1.16 -1.32 9.37
C VAL A 134 1.83 -0.58 10.53
N ASN A 135 2.74 -1.25 11.24
CA ASN A 135 3.44 -0.65 12.38
C ASN A 135 4.20 0.63 12.00
N LYS A 136 4.77 0.68 10.79
CA LYS A 136 5.58 1.82 10.33
C LYS A 136 4.75 2.96 9.71
N TYR A 137 3.70 2.64 8.96
CA TYR A 137 3.03 3.61 8.08
C TYR A 137 1.53 3.81 8.35
N ALA A 138 0.90 2.92 9.09
CA ALA A 138 -0.55 2.91 9.29
C ALA A 138 -0.96 2.71 10.77
N SER A 139 -0.04 2.90 11.72
CA SER A 139 -0.28 2.70 13.15
C SER A 139 -1.30 3.69 13.75
N HIS A 140 -1.57 4.80 13.06
CA HIS A 140 -2.61 5.76 13.42
C HIS A 140 -4.02 5.33 12.99
N ILE A 141 -4.16 4.24 12.23
CA ILE A 141 -5.44 3.73 11.74
C ILE A 141 -5.98 2.70 12.73
N MET A 142 -7.27 2.79 13.05
CA MET A 142 -7.90 1.90 14.02
C MET A 142 -8.07 0.47 13.45
N GLU A 143 -8.05 -0.51 14.35
CA GLU A 143 -8.41 -1.89 14.04
C GLU A 143 -9.88 -2.03 13.65
N CYS A 144 -10.18 -2.89 12.68
CA CYS A 144 -11.54 -3.19 12.26
C CYS A 144 -12.32 -3.94 13.35
N GLY A 145 -13.57 -3.57 13.59
CA GLY A 145 -14.42 -4.24 14.57
C GLY A 145 -14.14 -3.87 16.03
N SER A 146 -13.05 -3.14 16.30
CA SER A 146 -12.86 -2.44 17.56
C SER A 146 -14.02 -1.47 17.73
N LYS A 147 -14.94 -1.79 18.65
CA LYS A 147 -15.95 -0.84 19.09
C LYS A 147 -15.18 0.36 19.60
N GLY A 148 -15.18 1.44 18.83
CA GLY A 148 -14.58 2.70 19.24
C GLY A 148 -15.08 2.97 20.65
N GLY A 149 -14.16 3.25 21.57
CA GLY A 149 -14.51 3.64 22.92
C GLY A 149 -15.29 4.94 22.89
N SER A 150 -16.58 4.86 22.62
CA SER A 150 -17.56 5.78 23.16
C SER A 150 -17.46 5.59 24.67
N ARG A 151 -16.65 6.42 25.32
CA ARG A 151 -16.87 6.75 26.71
C ARG A 151 -18.28 7.31 26.77
N ASP A 152 -19.23 6.46 27.12
CA ASP A 152 -20.53 6.92 27.61
C ASP A 152 -20.26 7.83 28.81
N PRO A 153 -20.66 9.11 28.79
CA PRO A 153 -20.47 10.01 29.93
C PRO A 153 -21.29 9.62 31.18
N ASN A 154 -22.07 8.53 31.13
CA ASN A 154 -23.10 8.22 32.12
C ASN A 154 -22.92 6.88 32.85
N SER A 155 -21.70 6.33 32.94
CA SER A 155 -21.45 5.24 33.90
C SER A 155 -21.23 5.83 35.31
N GLU A 156 -22.30 6.39 35.87
CA GLU A 156 -22.32 6.86 37.26
C GLU A 156 -22.39 5.66 38.21
N ASN A 157 -21.45 5.62 39.15
CA ASN A 157 -21.33 4.64 40.22
C ASN A 157 -22.63 4.58 41.03
N SER A 158 -23.27 3.42 41.08
CA SER A 158 -24.21 3.12 42.16
C SER A 158 -23.44 2.45 43.32
N PRO A 159 -23.52 2.97 44.56
CA PRO A 159 -22.89 2.34 45.72
C PRO A 159 -23.67 1.09 46.15
N PRO A 160 -23.05 0.14 46.86
CA PRO A 160 -23.75 -1.02 47.38
C PRO A 160 -24.58 -0.63 48.60
N ASP A 161 -25.87 -0.96 48.57
CA ASP A 161 -26.74 -0.85 49.74
C ASP A 161 -26.34 -1.88 50.81
N ALA A 162 -26.37 -1.40 52.06
CA ALA A 162 -26.04 -2.10 53.30
C ALA A 162 -27.16 -3.05 53.78
#